data_AF-A0ABD0NKP5-F1
#
_entry.id   AF-A0ABD0NKP5-F1
#
_cell.length_a   1.000
_cell.length_b   1.000
_cell.length_c   1.000
_cell.angle_alpha   90.00
_cell.angle_beta   90.00
_cell.angle_gamma   90.00
#
_symmetry.space_group_name_H-M   'P 1'
#
loop_
_entity.id
_entity.type
_entity.pdbx_description
1 polymer ?
#
loop_
_entity_poly.entity_id
_entity_poly.type
_entity_poly.pdbx_seq_one_letter_code
_entity_poly.pdbx_strand_id
1 'polypeptide(L)'
;MDPHKFQNKTNGITPRRWLVMCNPGLAEVIAEKIGEDYIRDLDQLQKLRNFVNDEGFIRDIAKIKQENKMKFAAHLEEHYKVKINPNSMFDIQVKRIHEYKRQLLNCLHIITFYNRECLRHFRSFMPFLTMTINQGCFF
;
A
#
# COMPACT_ATOMS: atom_id res chain seq x y z
N MET A 1 -14.03 10.85 -40.64
CA MET A 1 -13.87 10.61 -39.19
C MET A 1 -14.19 11.90 -38.46
N ASP A 2 -14.95 11.85 -37.37
CA ASP A 2 -15.29 13.02 -36.57
C ASP A 2 -14.30 13.13 -35.39
N PRO A 3 -13.34 14.08 -35.44
CA PRO A 3 -12.28 14.20 -34.44
C PRO A 3 -12.81 14.59 -33.06
N HIS A 4 -14.02 15.16 -32.97
CA HIS A 4 -14.59 15.62 -31.70
C HIS A 4 -15.09 14.46 -30.82
N LYS A 5 -15.15 13.23 -31.34
CA LYS A 5 -15.59 12.03 -30.59
C LYS A 5 -14.51 11.44 -29.69
N PHE A 6 -13.23 11.71 -29.96
CA PHE A 6 -12.12 11.15 -29.19
C PHE A 6 -11.83 12.04 -27.99
N GLN A 7 -12.12 11.54 -26.80
CA GLN A 7 -11.81 12.18 -25.53
C GLN A 7 -11.14 11.20 -24.58
N ASN A 8 -10.30 11.72 -23.70
CA ASN A 8 -9.70 10.96 -22.60
C ASN A 8 -10.33 11.39 -21.27
N LYS A 9 -10.67 10.40 -20.44
CA LYS A 9 -11.07 10.59 -19.05
C LYS A 9 -10.26 9.61 -18.22
N THR A 10 -9.36 10.13 -17.42
CA THR A 10 -8.55 9.32 -16.51
C THR A 10 -9.44 8.72 -15.43
N ASN A 11 -9.25 7.43 -15.13
CA ASN A 11 -9.97 6.75 -14.06
C ASN A 11 -9.60 7.34 -12.69
N GLY A 12 -10.59 7.44 -11.81
CA GLY A 12 -10.42 7.89 -10.42
C GLY A 12 -10.90 6.85 -9.41
N ILE A 13 -10.53 7.03 -8.15
CA ILE A 13 -11.06 6.29 -7.00
C ILE A 13 -11.71 7.27 -6.01
N THR A 14 -12.72 6.82 -5.27
CA THR A 14 -13.38 7.67 -4.27
C THR A 14 -12.56 7.73 -2.97
N PRO A 15 -12.18 8.92 -2.47
CA PRO A 15 -11.39 9.05 -1.25
C PRO A 15 -12.16 8.62 0.01
N ARG A 16 -13.49 8.66 -0.03
CA ARG A 16 -14.33 8.23 1.10
C ARG A 16 -14.08 6.77 1.48
N ARG A 17 -14.01 5.88 0.49
CA ARG A 17 -13.78 4.45 0.73
C ARG A 17 -12.29 4.12 0.85
N TRP A 18 -11.47 4.69 -0.04
CA TRP A 18 -10.07 4.30 -0.21
C TRP A 18 -9.08 5.09 0.66
N LEU A 19 -9.56 6.01 1.50
CA LEU A 19 -8.76 6.72 2.48
C LEU A 19 -9.48 6.76 3.83
N VAL A 20 -10.65 7.41 3.90
CA VAL A 20 -11.34 7.65 5.18
C VAL A 20 -11.81 6.35 5.83
N MET A 21 -12.52 5.50 5.09
CA MET A 21 -13.08 4.25 5.63
C MET A 21 -12.00 3.21 5.90
N CYS A 22 -11.06 2.99 4.98
CA CYS A 22 -10.06 1.93 5.12
C CYS A 22 -8.84 2.33 5.97
N ASN A 23 -8.61 3.62 6.18
CA ASN A 23 -7.45 4.12 6.94
C ASN A 23 -7.82 5.36 7.78
N PRO A 24 -8.70 5.20 8.79
CA PRO A 24 -9.19 6.31 9.60
C PRO A 24 -8.06 7.04 10.35
N GLY A 25 -7.04 6.32 10.83
CA GLY A 25 -5.90 6.96 11.52
C GLY A 25 -5.12 7.91 10.61
N LEU A 26 -4.91 7.55 9.33
CA LEU A 26 -4.29 8.48 8.37
C LEU A 26 -5.22 9.64 8.03
N ALA A 27 -6.52 9.38 7.91
CA ALA A 27 -7.51 10.42 7.63
C ALA A 27 -7.54 11.48 8.74
N GLU A 28 -7.43 11.07 10.00
CA GLU A 28 -7.40 11.94 11.18
C GLU A 28 -6.13 12.81 11.20
N VAL A 29 -4.95 12.21 11.06
CA VAL A 29 -3.67 12.97 11.03
C VAL A 29 -3.60 13.96 9.87
N ILE A 30 -4.23 13.65 8.73
CA ILE A 30 -4.37 14.61 7.64
C ILE A 30 -5.35 15.73 8.03
N ALA A 31 -6.50 15.39 8.60
CA ALA A 31 -7.51 16.36 9.01
C ALA A 31 -6.99 17.36 10.05
N GLU A 32 -6.17 16.92 11.00
CA GLU A 32 -5.53 17.78 12.00
C GLU A 32 -4.63 18.86 11.38
N LYS A 33 -3.99 18.57 10.24
CA LYS A 33 -3.04 19.50 9.58
C LYS A 33 -3.71 20.43 8.58
N ILE A 34 -4.71 19.95 7.83
CA ILE A 34 -5.28 20.69 6.70
C ILE A 34 -6.81 20.83 6.71
N GLY A 35 -7.49 20.33 7.74
CA GLY A 35 -8.96 20.28 7.85
C GLY A 35 -9.58 19.10 7.09
N GLU A 36 -10.90 18.97 7.12
CA GLU A 36 -11.63 17.81 6.54
C GLU A 36 -12.07 18.02 5.07
N ASP A 37 -11.84 19.20 4.50
CA ASP A 37 -12.30 19.52 3.14
C ASP A 37 -11.72 18.58 2.07
N TYR A 38 -10.56 17.96 2.34
CA TYR A 38 -9.93 17.00 1.43
C TYR A 38 -10.78 15.76 1.12
N ILE A 39 -11.77 15.45 1.97
CA ILE A 39 -12.69 14.32 1.76
C ILE A 39 -13.59 14.56 0.54
N ARG A 40 -13.90 15.84 0.25
CA ARG A 40 -14.72 16.26 -0.89
C ARG A 40 -13.86 16.79 -2.05
N ASP A 41 -12.72 17.39 -1.74
CA ASP A 41 -11.79 17.98 -2.69
C ASP A 41 -10.37 17.43 -2.49
N LEU A 42 -10.03 16.35 -3.19
CA LEU A 42 -8.77 15.63 -2.97
C LEU A 42 -7.52 16.45 -3.33
N ASP A 43 -7.66 17.51 -4.13
CA ASP A 43 -6.55 18.40 -4.50
C ASP A 43 -6.00 19.17 -3.29
N GLN A 44 -6.78 19.31 -2.22
CA GLN A 44 -6.34 19.88 -0.94
C GLN A 44 -5.14 19.13 -0.34
N LEU A 45 -4.95 17.84 -0.66
CA LEU A 45 -3.80 17.06 -0.19
C LEU A 45 -2.45 17.66 -0.64
N GLN A 46 -2.43 18.51 -1.67
CA GLN A 46 -1.21 19.22 -2.08
C GLN A 46 -0.64 20.12 -0.96
N LYS A 47 -1.49 20.61 -0.05
CA LYS A 47 -1.07 21.39 1.12
C LYS A 47 -0.14 20.60 2.05
N LEU A 48 -0.21 19.27 2.03
CA LEU A 48 0.67 18.40 2.83
C LEU A 48 2.15 18.53 2.44
N ARG A 49 2.46 19.05 1.24
CA ARG A 49 3.85 19.32 0.83
C ARG A 49 4.57 20.28 1.78
N ASN A 50 3.83 21.17 2.44
CA ASN A 50 4.40 22.11 3.41
C ASN A 50 4.90 21.42 4.69
N PHE A 51 4.47 20.19 4.95
CA PHE A 51 4.83 19.40 6.14
C PHE A 51 5.86 18.30 5.85
N VAL A 52 6.51 18.33 4.68
CA VAL A 52 7.50 17.31 4.29
C VAL A 52 8.72 17.26 5.22
N ASN A 53 9.03 18.38 5.90
CA ASN A 53 10.13 18.49 6.85
C ASN A 53 9.64 18.57 8.31
N ASP A 54 8.34 18.42 8.55
CA ASP A 54 7.78 18.36 9.91
C ASP A 54 8.05 16.96 10.48
N GLU A 55 9.07 16.84 11.33
CA GLU A 55 9.43 15.57 11.97
C GLU A 55 8.28 14.96 12.78
N GLY A 56 7.42 15.79 13.39
CA GLY A 56 6.24 15.31 14.11
C GLY A 56 5.29 14.60 13.15
N PHE A 57 4.94 15.27 12.06
CA PHE A 57 4.05 14.72 11.04
C PHE A 57 4.60 13.46 10.38
N ILE A 58 5.91 13.43 10.07
CA ILE A 58 6.56 12.22 9.53
C ILE A 58 6.46 11.05 10.52
N ARG A 59 6.70 11.29 11.81
CA ARG A 59 6.58 10.27 12.87
C ARG A 59 5.15 9.75 12.98
N ASP A 60 4.15 10.63 12.90
CA ASP A 60 2.74 10.25 12.99
C ASP A 60 2.31 9.37 11.82
N ILE A 61 2.67 9.75 10.58
CA ILE A 61 2.43 8.91 9.39
C ILE A 61 3.12 7.55 9.51
N ALA A 62 4.38 7.53 9.95
CA ALA A 62 5.14 6.30 10.12
C ALA A 62 4.51 5.38 11.17
N LYS A 63 4.05 5.95 12.28
CA LYS A 63 3.32 5.24 13.34
C LYS A 63 2.05 4.60 12.80
N ILE A 64 1.20 5.36 12.10
CA ILE A 64 -0.03 4.85 11.50
C ILE A 64 0.26 3.71 10.50
N LYS A 65 1.30 3.86 9.68
CA LYS A 65 1.70 2.81 8.74
C LYS A 65 2.08 1.53 9.48
N GLN A 66 2.82 1.65 10.58
CA GLN A 66 3.22 0.50 11.39
C GLN A 66 2.02 -0.16 12.09
N GLU A 67 1.10 0.63 12.63
CA GLU A 67 -0.16 0.12 13.21
C GLU A 67 -1.00 -0.64 12.20
N ASN A 68 -1.12 -0.13 10.98
CA ASN A 68 -1.83 -0.81 9.90
C ASN A 68 -1.16 -2.14 9.51
N LYS A 69 0.18 -2.20 9.53
CA LYS A 69 0.93 -3.45 9.30
C LYS A 69 0.70 -4.47 10.42
N MET A 70 0.66 -4.03 11.68
CA MET A 70 0.36 -4.90 12.82
C MET A 70 -1.06 -5.45 12.75
N LYS A 71 -2.06 -4.61 12.44
CA LYS A 71 -3.45 -5.03 12.23
C LYS A 71 -3.57 -6.07 11.11
N PHE A 72 -2.89 -5.84 9.99
CA PHE A 72 -2.89 -6.78 8.86
C PHE A 72 -2.20 -8.10 9.19
N ALA A 73 -1.07 -8.07 9.92
CA ALA A 73 -0.39 -9.27 10.37
C ALA A 73 -1.27 -10.12 11.31
N ALA A 74 -1.95 -9.48 12.27
CA ALA A 74 -2.91 -10.15 13.15
C ALA A 74 -4.06 -10.78 12.36
N HIS A 75 -4.61 -10.04 11.39
CA HIS A 75 -5.68 -10.56 10.51
C HIS A 75 -5.24 -11.79 9.70
N LEU A 76 -4.01 -11.80 9.16
CA LEU A 76 -3.49 -12.96 8.43
C LEU A 76 -3.28 -14.18 9.33
N GLU A 77 -2.79 -13.98 10.55
CA GLU A 77 -2.62 -15.05 11.52
C GLU A 77 -3.98 -15.61 11.97
N GLU A 78 -4.98 -14.76 12.19
CA GLU A 78 -6.32 -15.16 12.58
C GLU A 78 -7.01 -16.00 11.49
N HIS A 79 -7.09 -15.48 10.26
CA HIS A 79 -7.88 -16.08 9.18
C HIS A 79 -7.14 -17.16 8.38
N TYR A 80 -5.83 -16.99 8.18
CA TYR A 80 -5.04 -17.87 7.30
C TYR A 80 -3.94 -18.62 8.02
N LYS A 81 -3.75 -18.40 9.34
CA LYS A 81 -2.69 -19.04 10.15
C LYS A 81 -1.28 -18.78 9.62
N VAL A 82 -1.09 -17.67 8.91
CA VAL A 82 0.21 -17.23 8.39
C VAL A 82 0.77 -16.14 9.28
N LYS A 83 1.88 -16.45 9.97
CA LYS A 83 2.60 -15.48 10.79
C LYS A 83 3.60 -14.71 9.95
N ILE A 84 3.49 -13.38 9.95
CA ILE A 84 4.40 -12.48 9.24
C ILE A 84 5.05 -11.50 10.21
N ASN A 85 6.26 -11.04 9.91
CA ASN A 85 6.97 -10.05 10.72
C ASN A 85 6.47 -8.62 10.37
N PRO A 86 5.81 -7.87 11.27
CA PRO A 86 5.33 -6.52 10.97
C PRO A 86 6.45 -5.50 10.76
N ASN A 87 7.70 -5.81 11.12
CA ASN A 87 8.85 -4.93 10.91
C ASN A 87 9.46 -5.08 9.51
N SER A 88 9.06 -6.09 8.72
CA SER A 88 9.51 -6.23 7.35
C SER A 88 8.90 -5.20 6.41
N MET A 89 9.47 -5.06 5.22
CA MET A 89 8.80 -4.40 4.12
C MET A 89 7.65 -5.28 3.61
N PHE A 90 6.46 -4.70 3.46
CA PHE A 90 5.29 -5.37 2.88
C PHE A 90 5.23 -5.02 1.39
N ASP A 91 5.66 -5.94 0.54
CA ASP A 91 5.57 -5.85 -0.91
C ASP A 91 4.26 -6.50 -1.37
N ILE A 92 3.31 -5.71 -1.87
CA ILE A 92 1.93 -6.15 -2.11
C ILE A 92 1.57 -5.91 -3.57
N GLN A 93 1.21 -6.99 -4.26
CA GLN A 93 0.72 -6.97 -5.64
C GLN A 93 -0.70 -7.54 -5.72
N VAL A 94 -1.72 -6.67 -5.50
CA VAL A 94 -3.14 -7.06 -5.59
C VAL A 94 -3.76 -6.63 -6.92
N LYS A 95 -4.13 -7.60 -7.76
CA LYS A 95 -4.79 -7.38 -9.06
C LYS A 95 -5.25 -8.71 -9.65
N ARG A 96 -6.17 -8.67 -10.61
CA ARG A 96 -6.53 -9.87 -11.39
C ARG A 96 -5.28 -10.53 -11.99
N ILE A 97 -5.22 -11.85 -11.91
CA ILE A 97 -4.11 -12.63 -12.48
C ILE A 97 -4.21 -12.58 -14.00
N HIS A 98 -3.16 -12.06 -14.63
CA HIS A 98 -3.06 -12.01 -16.09
C HIS A 98 -1.60 -11.82 -16.49
N GLU A 99 -1.16 -12.49 -17.56
CA GLU A 99 0.21 -12.39 -18.08
C GLU A 99 0.72 -10.95 -18.26
N TYR A 100 -0.08 -10.04 -18.84
CA TYR A 100 0.33 -8.65 -19.03
C TYR A 100 0.52 -7.88 -17.71
N LYS A 101 -0.10 -8.35 -16.61
CA LYS A 101 0.08 -7.80 -15.27
C LYS A 101 1.35 -8.31 -14.58
N ARG A 102 2.04 -9.29 -15.18
CA ARG A 102 3.39 -9.77 -14.84
C ARG A 102 3.56 -10.25 -13.40
N GLN A 103 2.56 -10.97 -12.85
CA GLN A 103 2.74 -11.69 -11.58
C GLN A 103 3.90 -12.70 -11.66
N LEU A 104 4.08 -13.34 -12.83
CA LEU A 104 5.22 -14.25 -13.07
C LEU A 104 6.57 -13.55 -12.89
N LEU A 105 6.72 -12.31 -13.38
CA LEU A 105 7.95 -11.54 -13.19
C LEU A 105 8.21 -11.27 -11.71
N ASN A 106 7.15 -11.00 -10.93
CA ASN A 106 7.26 -10.84 -9.48
C ASN A 106 7.74 -12.14 -8.82
N CYS A 107 7.22 -13.30 -9.23
CA CYS A 107 7.68 -14.59 -8.74
C CYS A 107 9.17 -14.84 -9.05
N LEU A 108 9.64 -14.49 -10.25
CA LEU A 108 11.07 -14.60 -10.60
C LEU A 108 11.95 -13.71 -9.72
N HIS A 109 11.47 -12.51 -9.35
CA HIS A 109 12.16 -11.64 -8.41
C HIS A 109 12.25 -12.28 -7.02
N ILE A 110 11.15 -12.86 -6.50
CA ILE A 110 11.13 -13.56 -5.22
C ILE A 110 12.15 -14.72 -5.21
N ILE A 111 12.17 -15.55 -6.26
CA ILE A 111 13.13 -16.66 -6.39
C ILE A 111 14.56 -16.14 -6.42
N THR A 112 14.82 -15.07 -7.18
CA THR A 112 16.15 -14.46 -7.25
C THR A 112 16.59 -13.91 -5.90
N PHE A 113 15.69 -13.23 -5.18
CA PHE A 113 15.94 -12.71 -3.84
C PHE A 113 16.26 -13.85 -2.87
N TYR A 114 15.44 -14.90 -2.84
CA TYR A 114 15.67 -16.10 -2.03
C TYR A 114 17.03 -16.73 -2.33
N ASN A 115 17.36 -16.96 -3.60
CA ASN A 115 18.63 -17.57 -4.00
C ASN A 115 19.83 -16.70 -3.57
N ARG A 116 19.75 -15.38 -3.73
CA ARG A 116 20.82 -14.46 -3.29
C ARG A 116 21.05 -14.53 -1.79
N GLU A 117 20.00 -14.56 -0.99
CA GLU A 117 20.12 -14.61 0.48
C GLU A 117 20.59 -15.99 0.96
N CYS A 118 20.09 -17.09 0.39
CA CYS A 118 20.52 -18.44 0.74
C CYS A 118 22.00 -18.70 0.38
N LEU A 119 22.46 -18.21 -0.77
CA LEU A 119 23.84 -18.34 -1.23
C LEU A 119 24.82 -17.42 -0.49
N ARG A 120 24.34 -16.36 0.20
CA ARG A 120 25.17 -15.37 0.90
C ARG A 120 25.47 -15.66 2.38
N HIS A 121 25.05 -16.82 2.92
CA HIS A 121 25.12 -17.18 4.35
C HIS A 121 26.32 -16.57 5.12
N PHE A 122 26.11 -15.47 5.87
CA PHE A 122 26.77 -15.11 7.15
C PHE A 122 26.32 -13.78 7.81
N ARG A 123 25.18 -13.14 7.46
CA ARG A 123 24.63 -12.01 8.25
C ARG A 123 23.10 -11.99 8.32
N SER A 124 22.63 -11.48 9.45
CA SER A 124 21.24 -11.38 9.95
C SER A 124 20.17 -11.23 8.86
N PHE A 125 19.21 -12.16 8.87
CA PHE A 125 18.08 -12.24 7.94
C PHE A 125 17.00 -11.21 8.31
N MET A 126 16.68 -10.29 7.39
CA MET A 126 15.48 -9.46 7.47
C MET A 126 14.52 -9.88 6.35
N PRO A 127 13.45 -10.65 6.65
CA PRO A 127 12.57 -11.16 5.61
C PRO A 127 11.87 -10.01 4.89
N PHE A 128 11.83 -10.04 3.56
CA PHE A 128 10.92 -9.22 2.75
C PHE A 128 9.68 -10.06 2.46
N LEU A 129 8.48 -9.56 2.78
CA LEU A 129 7.25 -10.27 2.53
C LEU A 129 6.66 -9.79 1.20
N THR A 130 6.61 -10.66 0.19
CA THR A 130 5.90 -10.37 -1.06
C THR A 130 4.58 -11.13 -1.11
N MET A 131 3.46 -10.42 -1.20
CA MET A 131 2.12 -10.98 -1.29
C MET A 131 1.49 -10.67 -2.65
N THR A 132 1.11 -11.70 -3.39
CA THR A 132 0.31 -11.55 -4.61
C THR A 132 -1.11 -12.03 -4.34
N ILE A 133 -2.09 -11.13 -4.39
CA ILE A 133 -3.50 -11.46 -4.09
C ILE A 133 -4.33 -11.26 -5.35
N ASN A 134 -5.09 -12.29 -5.74
CA ASN A 134 -6.05 -12.19 -6.84
C ASN A 134 -7.31 -11.45 -6.35
N GLN A 135 -7.71 -10.39 -7.05
CA GLN A 135 -8.93 -9.62 -6.73
C GLN A 135 -10.23 -10.44 -6.85
N GLY A 136 -10.19 -11.63 -7.48
CA GLY A 136 -11.36 -12.50 -7.63
C GLY A 136 -11.83 -13.24 -6.36
N CYS A 137 -11.03 -13.23 -5.28
CA CYS A 137 -11.38 -13.92 -4.01
C CYS A 137 -12.02 -13.00 -2.95
N PHE A 138 -12.38 -11.76 -3.30
CA PHE A 138 -13.13 -10.87 -2.42
C PHE A 138 -14.41 -10.41 -3.14
N PHE A 139 -15.42 -11.28 -3.12
CA PHE A 139 -16.84 -10.96 -3.18
C PHE A 139 -17.59 -11.95 -2.29
#